data_AF-A0A7G3AZ26-F1
#
_entry.id   AF-A0A7G3AZ26-F1
#
_cell.length_a   1.000
_cell.length_b   1.000
_cell.length_c   1.000
_cell.angle_alpha   90.00
_cell.angle_beta   90.00
_cell.angle_gamma   90.00
#
_symmetry.space_group_name_H-M   'P 1'
#
loop_
_entity.id
_entity.type
_entity.pdbx_description
1 polymer ?
#
loop_
_entity_poly.entity_id
_entity_poly.type
_entity_poly.pdbx_seq_one_letter_code
_entity_poly.pdbx_strand_id
1 'polypeptide(L)'
;MSLQVKHLCVLIILWISLINADDDPATTAAPVTPGICITPEGQAGVCVDIKECAHLLNILTKTPLSDEDTKYLQERQCGFVNGTATVCCDVEEKSP
;
A
#
# COMPACT_ATOMS: atom_id res chain seq x y z
N MET A 1 9.63 1.13 50.54
CA MET A 1 9.52 1.32 49.08
C MET A 1 9.65 -0.03 48.40
N SER A 2 8.60 -0.41 47.70
CA SER A 2 8.26 -1.73 47.18
C SER A 2 9.28 -2.35 46.21
N LEU A 3 10.19 -3.18 46.72
CA LEU A 3 11.09 -4.01 45.89
C LEU A 3 10.33 -5.11 45.14
N GLN A 4 9.16 -5.51 45.66
CA GLN A 4 8.24 -6.47 45.01
C GLN A 4 7.44 -5.86 43.85
N VAL A 5 7.19 -4.53 43.86
CA VAL A 5 6.53 -3.83 42.75
C VAL A 5 7.44 -3.74 41.53
N LYS A 6 8.76 -3.61 41.74
CA LYS A 6 9.72 -3.50 40.64
C LYS A 6 9.81 -4.81 39.85
N HIS A 7 9.80 -5.95 40.53
CA HIS A 7 9.73 -7.25 39.87
C HIS A 7 8.39 -7.49 39.18
N LEU A 8 7.28 -7.09 39.82
CA LEU A 8 5.95 -7.17 39.19
C LEU A 8 5.88 -6.33 37.89
N CYS A 9 6.40 -5.10 37.91
CA CYS A 9 6.46 -4.24 36.72
C CYS A 9 7.35 -4.81 35.61
N VAL A 10 8.52 -5.38 35.96
CA VAL A 10 9.43 -5.96 34.96
C VAL A 10 8.81 -7.20 34.29
N LEU A 11 8.09 -8.03 35.05
CA LEU A 11 7.37 -9.18 34.50
C LEU A 11 6.23 -8.74 33.57
N ILE A 12 5.48 -7.70 33.94
CA ILE A 12 4.41 -7.12 33.11
C ILE A 12 4.97 -6.51 31.82
N ILE A 13 6.06 -5.74 31.90
CA ILE A 13 6.69 -5.11 30.73
C ILE A 13 7.25 -6.16 29.76
N LEU A 14 7.89 -7.22 30.27
CA LEU A 14 8.39 -8.32 29.45
C LEU A 14 7.26 -9.11 28.77
N TRP A 15 6.08 -9.19 29.37
CA TRP A 15 4.89 -9.78 28.74
C TRP A 15 4.31 -8.87 27.66
N ILE A 16 4.22 -7.55 27.90
CA ILE A 16 3.70 -6.59 26.92
C ILE A 16 4.54 -6.58 25.64
N SER A 17 5.87 -6.64 25.77
CA SER A 17 6.78 -6.64 24.61
C SER A 17 6.74 -7.93 23.78
N LEU A 18 6.15 -9.02 24.26
CA LEU A 18 5.96 -10.27 23.50
C LEU A 18 4.63 -10.34 22.75
N ILE A 19 3.67 -9.43 23.03
CA ILE A 19 2.32 -9.47 22.46
C ILE A 19 2.20 -8.61 21.19
N ASN A 20 3.07 -7.62 20.99
CA ASN A 20 2.95 -6.68 19.87
C ASN A 20 3.99 -6.97 18.79
N ALA A 21 3.82 -8.09 18.09
CA ALA A 21 4.34 -8.25 16.74
C ALA A 21 3.43 -7.44 15.80
N ASP A 22 3.99 -6.38 15.24
CA ASP A 22 3.60 -5.71 13.98
C ASP A 22 2.13 -5.82 13.56
N ASP A 23 1.26 -4.99 14.13
CA ASP A 23 0.01 -4.60 13.44
C ASP A 23 0.39 -3.49 12.45
N ASP A 24 0.96 -3.89 11.31
CA ASP A 24 1.03 -3.02 10.15
C ASP A 24 -0.42 -2.73 9.72
N PRO A 25 -0.86 -1.46 9.69
CA PRO A 25 -2.25 -1.12 9.39
C PRO A 25 -2.66 -1.40 7.93
N ALA A 26 -1.83 -2.08 7.11
CA ALA A 26 -2.17 -2.48 5.75
C ALA A 26 -2.56 -3.97 5.63
N THR A 27 -3.28 -4.57 6.57
CA THR A 27 -4.07 -5.78 6.27
C THR A 27 -5.40 -5.81 7.03
N THR A 28 -6.17 -4.74 6.92
CA THR A 28 -7.62 -4.86 7.09
C THR A 28 -8.21 -5.32 5.76
N ALA A 29 -8.74 -6.55 5.73
CA ALA A 29 -9.55 -7.05 4.62
C ALA A 29 -10.84 -6.22 4.52
N ALA A 30 -10.72 -5.01 3.98
CA ALA A 30 -11.84 -4.17 3.60
C ALA A 30 -12.55 -4.82 2.38
N PRO A 31 -13.88 -4.66 2.26
CA PRO A 31 -14.61 -5.12 1.08
C PRO A 31 -13.97 -4.51 -0.18
N VAL A 32 -13.91 -5.32 -1.25
CA VAL A 32 -13.33 -5.02 -2.58
C VAL A 32 -14.07 -3.85 -3.25
N THR A 33 -13.92 -2.67 -2.67
CA THR A 33 -14.33 -1.39 -3.20
C THR A 33 -13.08 -0.81 -3.83
N PRO A 34 -13.12 -0.21 -5.03
CA PRO A 34 -11.97 0.50 -5.59
C PRO A 34 -11.41 1.42 -4.51
N GLY A 35 -10.22 1.08 -4.01
CA GLY A 35 -9.59 1.81 -2.92
C GLY A 35 -9.24 3.20 -3.41
N ILE A 36 -9.65 4.24 -2.67
CA ILE A 36 -9.13 5.59 -2.91
C ILE A 36 -7.63 5.55 -2.59
N CYS A 37 -6.82 6.11 -3.48
CA CYS A 37 -5.37 6.18 -3.32
C CYS A 37 -4.88 7.60 -3.61
N ILE A 38 -3.66 7.90 -3.17
CA ILE A 38 -2.98 9.16 -3.48
C ILE A 38 -1.77 8.80 -4.35
N THR A 39 -1.61 9.49 -5.47
CA THR A 39 -0.47 9.30 -6.37
C THR A 39 0.82 9.77 -5.68
N PRO A 40 2.01 9.29 -6.08
CA PRO A 40 3.30 9.77 -5.57
C PRO A 40 3.47 11.29 -5.66
N GLU A 41 2.79 11.94 -6.59
CA GLU A 41 2.81 13.38 -6.83
C GLU A 41 1.73 14.15 -6.03
N GLY A 42 0.89 13.44 -5.26
CA GLY A 42 -0.06 14.01 -4.30
C GLY A 42 -1.50 14.19 -4.79
N GLN A 43 -1.85 13.65 -5.97
CA GLN A 43 -3.20 13.72 -6.55
C GLN A 43 -4.10 12.61 -6.03
N ALA A 44 -5.40 12.86 -6.03
CA ALA A 44 -6.39 11.85 -5.71
C ALA A 44 -6.53 10.84 -6.86
N GLY A 45 -6.63 9.56 -6.53
CA GLY A 45 -6.76 8.49 -7.49
C GLY A 45 -7.61 7.32 -7.00
N VAL A 46 -7.77 6.33 -7.87
CA VAL A 46 -8.46 5.08 -7.58
C VAL A 46 -7.59 3.89 -7.94
N CYS A 47 -7.62 2.87 -7.07
CA CYS A 47 -6.97 1.59 -7.29
C CYS A 47 -7.78 0.74 -8.26
N VAL A 48 -7.24 0.54 -9.46
CA VAL A 48 -7.88 -0.16 -10.58
C VAL A 48 -6.88 -1.12 -11.26
N ASP A 49 -7.34 -2.01 -12.15
CA ASP A 49 -6.44 -2.78 -13.01
C ASP A 49 -5.66 -1.82 -13.91
N ILE A 50 -4.37 -2.07 -14.15
CA ILE A 50 -3.55 -1.24 -15.03
C ILE A 50 -4.15 -1.05 -16.43
N LYS A 51 -4.96 -2.00 -16.91
CA LYS A 51 -5.69 -1.90 -18.18
C LYS A 51 -6.76 -0.81 -18.19
N GLU A 52 -7.26 -0.41 -17.02
CA GLU A 52 -8.23 0.66 -16.85
C GLU A 52 -7.58 2.05 -16.84
N CYS A 53 -6.24 2.11 -16.74
CA CYS A 53 -5.46 3.35 -16.70
C CYS A 53 -4.63 3.50 -17.97
N ALA A 54 -5.14 4.27 -18.95
CA ALA A 54 -4.58 4.31 -20.30
C ALA A 54 -3.12 4.82 -20.36
N HIS A 55 -2.76 5.81 -19.55
CA HIS A 55 -1.40 6.33 -19.49
C HIS A 55 -0.41 5.30 -18.96
N LEU A 56 -0.75 4.64 -17.84
CA LEU A 56 0.10 3.60 -17.26
C LEU A 56 0.20 2.38 -18.17
N LEU A 57 -0.90 2.02 -18.84
CA LEU A 57 -0.90 0.97 -19.86
C LEU A 57 0.03 1.33 -21.03
N ASN A 58 -0.02 2.57 -21.52
CA ASN A 58 0.84 3.03 -22.61
C ASN A 58 2.33 2.96 -22.21
N ILE A 59 2.66 3.32 -20.98
CA ILE A 59 4.02 3.15 -20.42
C ILE A 59 4.42 1.68 -20.40
N LEU A 60 3.57 0.79 -19.88
CA LEU A 60 3.84 -0.65 -19.80
C LEU A 60 4.04 -1.28 -21.18
N THR A 61 3.39 -0.76 -22.23
CA THR A 61 3.54 -1.26 -23.61
C THR A 61 4.80 -0.80 -24.33
N LYS A 62 5.58 0.13 -23.76
CA LYS A 62 6.85 0.57 -24.35
C LYS A 62 7.82 -0.60 -24.46
N THR A 63 8.51 -0.69 -25.61
CA THR A 63 9.53 -1.71 -25.85
C THR A 63 10.78 -1.06 -26.44
N PRO A 64 11.95 -1.11 -25.77
CA PRO A 64 12.18 -1.70 -24.44
C PRO A 64 11.54 -0.85 -23.33
N LEU A 65 11.08 -1.52 -22.27
CA LEU A 65 10.65 -0.84 -21.05
C LEU A 65 11.90 -0.37 -20.30
N SER A 66 11.98 0.92 -19.99
CA SER A 66 13.14 1.46 -19.26
C SER A 66 13.04 1.15 -17.75
N ASP A 67 14.17 1.21 -17.05
CA ASP A 67 14.19 1.08 -15.58
C ASP A 67 13.39 2.19 -14.90
N GLU A 68 13.39 3.39 -15.47
CA GLU A 68 12.61 4.54 -14.99
C GLU A 68 11.10 4.29 -15.15
N ASP A 69 10.67 3.81 -16.32
CA ASP A 69 9.27 3.43 -16.56
C ASP A 69 8.83 2.31 -15.60
N THR A 70 9.70 1.33 -15.36
CA THR A 70 9.43 0.22 -14.44
C THR A 70 9.26 0.72 -13.00
N LYS A 71 10.17 1.58 -12.54
CA LYS A 71 10.10 2.19 -11.20
C LYS A 71 8.84 3.03 -11.05
N TYR A 72 8.50 3.82 -12.07
CA TYR A 72 7.28 4.61 -12.07
C TYR A 72 6.01 3.75 -11.93
N LEU A 73 5.91 2.65 -12.69
CA LEU A 73 4.78 1.71 -12.57
C LEU A 73 4.72 1.03 -11.19
N GLN A 74 5.87 0.73 -10.59
CA GLN A 74 5.96 0.15 -9.25
C GLN A 74 5.51 1.12 -8.15
N GLU A 75 5.94 2.39 -8.23
CA GLU A 75 5.53 3.43 -7.27
C GLU A 75 4.03 3.72 -7.30
N ARG A 76 3.37 3.40 -8.42
CA ARG A 76 1.92 3.49 -8.58
C ARG A 76 1.17 2.23 -8.11
N GLN A 77 1.84 1.12 -7.79
CA GLN A 77 1.16 -0.09 -7.34
C GLN A 77 0.51 0.12 -5.98
N CYS A 78 -0.79 -0.17 -5.87
CA CYS A 78 -1.54 0.03 -4.64
C CYS A 78 -2.18 -1.25 -4.09
N GLY A 79 -1.99 -2.39 -4.75
CA GLY A 79 -2.47 -3.68 -4.26
C GLY A 79 -2.47 -4.78 -5.30
N PHE A 80 -3.13 -5.89 -4.95
CA PHE A 80 -3.36 -7.02 -5.82
C PHE A 80 -4.81 -7.50 -5.71
N VAL A 81 -5.46 -7.69 -6.86
CA VAL A 81 -6.82 -8.25 -6.96
C VAL A 81 -6.73 -9.52 -7.80
N ASN A 82 -7.09 -10.67 -7.21
CA ASN A 82 -7.02 -11.99 -7.87
C ASN A 82 -5.64 -12.31 -8.47
N GLY A 83 -4.54 -11.89 -7.81
CA GLY A 83 -3.17 -12.09 -8.30
C GLY A 83 -2.75 -11.13 -9.42
N THR A 84 -3.61 -10.19 -9.82
CA THR A 84 -3.28 -9.12 -10.76
C THR A 84 -2.92 -7.86 -9.98
N ALA A 85 -1.80 -7.21 -10.34
CA ALA A 85 -1.40 -5.95 -9.75
C ALA A 85 -2.40 -4.84 -10.10
N THR A 86 -2.84 -4.10 -9.09
CA THR A 86 -3.65 -2.88 -9.27
C THR A 86 -2.79 -1.64 -9.05
N VAL A 87 -3.11 -0.59 -9.78
CA VAL A 87 -2.36 0.67 -9.79
C VAL A 87 -3.26 1.84 -9.40
N CYS A 88 -2.64 2.87 -8.81
CA CYS A 88 -3.27 4.12 -8.48
C CYS A 88 -3.39 5.00 -9.73
N CYS A 89 -4.58 5.02 -10.33
CA CYS A 89 -4.89 5.84 -11.49
C CYS A 89 -5.46 7.19 -11.04
N ASP A 90 -4.91 8.28 -11.55
CA ASP A 90 -5.36 9.63 -11.23
C ASP A 90 -6.77 9.87 -11.77
N VAL A 91 -7.63 10.53 -10.99
CA VAL A 91 -9.00 10.89 -11.43
C VAL A 91 -8.98 11.92 -12.57
N GLU A 92 -7.95 12.75 -12.65
CA GLU A 92 -7.78 13.75 -13.70
C GLU A 92 -7.46 13.10 -15.06
N GLU A 93 -6.80 11.93 -15.06
CA GLU A 93 -6.48 11.18 -16.28
C GLU A 93 -7.70 10.47 -16.87
N LYS A 94 -8.76 10.27 -16.05
CA LYS A 94 -10.05 9.75 -16.55
C LYS A 94 -10.81 10.78 -17.40
N SER A 95 -10.27 11.97 -17.65
CA SER A 95 -10.93 12.98 -18.48
C SER A 95 -10.98 12.56 -19.95
N PRO A 96 -12.16 12.60 -20.61
CA PRO A 96 -12.32 12.30 -22.04
C PRO A 96 -11.61 13.30 -22.96
#